data_AF-A0A959SYH2-F1
#
_entry.id   AF-A0A959SYH2-F1
#
_cell.length_a   1.000
_cell.length_b   1.000
_cell.length_c   1.000
_cell.angle_alpha   90.00
_cell.angle_beta   90.00
_cell.angle_gamma   90.00
#
_symmetry.space_group_name_H-M   'P 1'
#
loop_
_entity.id
_entity.type
_entity.pdbx_description
1 polymer ?
#
loop_
_entity_poly.entity_id
_entity_poly.type
_entity_poly.pdbx_seq_one_letter_code
_entity_poly.pdbx_strand_id
1 'polypeptide(L)'
;MARVSTYLNFPNYTEEVFNYYKSIFGTEFTEPGIQRMGAVPPQEGQPPMSEEMKNLVLHVELPITSGHILMGTDAPEQMGFTMNFGNNIHIMLEPDTRE
;
A
#
# COMPACT_ATOMS: atom_id res chain seq x y z
N MET A 1 -1.50 19.81 -4.96
CA MET A 1 -2.05 20.41 -3.74
C MET A 1 -1.61 19.52 -2.61
N ALA A 2 -0.99 20.12 -1.59
CA ALA A 2 -0.49 19.37 -0.48
C ALA A 2 -1.62 18.55 0.17
N ARG A 3 -1.34 17.29 0.51
CA ARG A 3 -2.31 16.43 1.19
C ARG A 3 -1.65 15.63 2.31
N VAL A 4 -2.50 15.20 3.24
CA VAL A 4 -2.16 14.28 4.31
C VAL A 4 -3.00 13.03 4.13
N SER A 5 -2.36 11.88 4.18
CA SER A 5 -2.99 10.57 3.99
C SER A 5 -2.57 9.62 5.11
N THR A 6 -3.29 8.51 5.29
CA THR A 6 -2.89 7.45 6.24
C THR A 6 -2.37 6.25 5.47
N TYR A 7 -1.14 5.83 5.77
CA TYR A 7 -0.51 4.67 5.14
C TYR A 7 -0.50 3.49 6.10
N LEU A 8 -1.11 2.38 5.68
CA LEU A 8 -1.28 1.16 6.45
C LEU A 8 -0.41 0.05 5.87
N ASN A 9 0.39 -0.57 6.72
CA ASN A 9 1.17 -1.74 6.37
C ASN A 9 0.49 -2.99 6.94
N PHE A 10 0.39 -4.03 6.12
CA PHE A 10 -0.10 -5.36 6.51
C PHE A 10 0.94 -6.43 6.13
N PRO A 11 0.91 -7.64 6.71
CA PRO A 11 1.92 -8.65 6.39
C PRO A 11 1.75 -9.13 4.95
N ASN A 12 0.56 -9.68 4.60
CA ASN A 12 0.27 -10.30 3.30
C ASN A 12 -1.24 -10.31 2.96
N TYR A 13 -2.03 -9.40 3.53
CA TYR A 13 -3.50 -9.39 3.39
C TYR A 13 -4.08 -8.00 3.11
N THR A 14 -3.27 -7.09 2.56
CA THR A 14 -3.69 -5.73 2.22
C THR A 14 -4.89 -5.70 1.29
N GLU A 15 -4.90 -6.53 0.24
CA GLU A 15 -6.00 -6.56 -0.72
C GLU A 15 -7.34 -6.97 -0.08
N GLU A 16 -7.34 -7.99 0.78
CA GLU A 16 -8.55 -8.44 1.47
C GLU A 16 -9.12 -7.30 2.33
N VAL A 17 -8.24 -6.65 3.10
CA VAL A 17 -8.61 -5.54 3.99
C VAL A 17 -9.09 -4.33 3.19
N PHE A 18 -8.43 -3.97 2.10
CA PHE A 18 -8.82 -2.82 1.28
C PHE A 18 -10.12 -3.06 0.52
N ASN A 19 -10.39 -4.30 0.06
CA ASN A 19 -11.70 -4.64 -0.48
C ASN A 19 -12.81 -4.57 0.58
N TYR A 20 -12.50 -4.99 1.82
CA TYR A 20 -13.43 -4.81 2.92
C TYR A 20 -13.70 -3.33 3.20
N TYR A 21 -12.67 -2.49 3.31
CA TYR A 21 -12.83 -1.03 3.49
C TYR A 21 -13.60 -0.39 2.34
N LYS A 22 -13.27 -0.77 1.10
CA LYS A 22 -13.98 -0.33 -0.10
C LYS A 22 -15.49 -0.61 0.02
N SER A 23 -15.87 -1.79 0.50
CA SER A 23 -17.27 -2.17 0.70
C SER A 23 -17.99 -1.33 1.78
N ILE A 24 -17.26 -0.88 2.80
CA ILE A 24 -17.79 -0.06 3.90
C ILE A 24 -17.92 1.41 3.49
N PHE A 25 -16.91 1.96 2.82
CA PHE A 25 -16.89 3.36 2.40
C PHE A 25 -17.70 3.60 1.12
N GLY A 26 -17.96 2.56 0.31
CA GLY A 26 -18.72 2.68 -0.93
C GLY A 26 -17.99 3.49 -2.01
N THR A 27 -16.66 3.55 -1.95
CA THR A 27 -15.80 4.25 -2.89
C THR A 27 -15.05 3.25 -3.78
N GLU A 28 -14.32 3.76 -4.77
CA GLU A 28 -13.50 2.97 -5.68
C GLU A 28 -12.02 3.23 -5.44
N PHE A 29 -11.17 2.25 -5.75
CA PHE A 29 -9.72 2.47 -5.71
C PHE A 29 -9.31 3.54 -6.73
N THR A 30 -8.32 4.35 -6.39
CA THR A 30 -7.74 5.30 -7.34
C THR A 30 -6.99 4.54 -8.42
N GLU A 31 -7.09 4.98 -9.68
CA GLU A 31 -6.31 4.43 -10.80
C GLU A 31 -4.80 4.42 -10.47
N PRO A 32 -4.06 3.33 -10.74
CA PRO A 32 -4.43 2.15 -11.54
C PRO A 32 -5.09 1.00 -10.74
N GLY A 33 -5.58 1.25 -9.53
CA GLY A 33 -6.11 0.24 -8.62
C GLY A 33 -5.01 -0.45 -7.79
N ILE A 34 -5.14 -1.76 -7.57
CA ILE A 34 -4.17 -2.53 -6.78
C ILE A 34 -2.91 -2.76 -7.62
N GLN A 35 -1.81 -2.15 -7.20
CA GLN A 35 -0.49 -2.36 -7.78
C GLN A 35 0.18 -3.55 -7.11
N ARG A 36 0.78 -4.43 -7.91
CA ARG A 36 1.41 -5.67 -7.45
C ARG A 36 2.92 -5.57 -7.42
N MET A 37 3.53 -6.27 -6.48
CA MET A 37 4.99 -6.35 -6.38
C MET A 37 5.62 -6.93 -7.66
N GLY A 38 4.92 -7.86 -8.33
CA GLY A 38 5.36 -8.44 -9.59
C GLY A 38 5.37 -7.48 -10.79
N ALA A 39 4.78 -6.28 -10.67
CA ALA A 39 4.87 -5.24 -11.68
C ALA A 39 6.19 -4.45 -11.59
N VAL A 40 6.94 -4.60 -10.50
CA VAL A 40 8.26 -3.97 -10.35
C VAL A 40 9.25 -4.66 -11.31
N PRO A 41 9.95 -3.89 -12.17
CA PRO A 41 10.96 -4.47 -13.06
C PRO A 41 12.05 -5.21 -12.28
N PRO A 42 12.56 -6.34 -12.81
CA PRO A 42 13.66 -7.05 -12.18
C PRO A 42 14.89 -6.15 -12.08
N GLN A 43 15.51 -6.11 -10.90
CA GLN A 43 16.73 -5.36 -10.66
C GLN A 43 17.96 -6.20 -10.98
N GLU A 44 18.94 -5.61 -11.67
CA GLU A 44 20.19 -6.28 -12.01
C GLU A 44 20.93 -6.72 -10.74
N GLY A 45 21.36 -7.99 -10.70
CA GLY A 45 22.06 -8.56 -9.54
C GLY A 45 21.17 -9.05 -8.39
N GLN A 46 19.84 -8.92 -8.48
CA GLN A 46 18.92 -9.50 -7.50
C GLN A 46 18.34 -10.85 -7.97
N PRO A 47 18.13 -11.81 -7.05
CA PRO A 47 17.44 -13.04 -7.39
C PRO A 47 16.00 -12.77 -7.86
N PRO A 48 15.43 -13.64 -8.70
CA PRO A 48 14.05 -13.50 -9.14
C PRO A 48 13.09 -13.59 -7.94
N MET A 49 12.08 -12.73 -7.94
CA MET A 49 11.02 -12.72 -6.94
C MET A 49 10.20 -14.03 -7.01
N SER A 50 9.83 -14.59 -5.86
CA SER A 50 8.95 -15.76 -5.81
C SER A 50 7.54 -15.42 -6.30
N GLU A 51 6.79 -16.43 -6.78
CA GLU A 51 5.40 -16.22 -7.23
C GLU A 51 4.49 -15.68 -6.11
N GLU A 52 4.72 -16.11 -4.87
CA GLU A 52 4.00 -15.59 -3.71
C GLU A 52 4.24 -14.10 -3.53
N MET A 53 5.50 -13.66 -3.58
CA MET A 53 5.84 -12.24 -3.46
C MET A 53 5.28 -11.40 -4.61
N LYS A 54 5.25 -11.93 -5.84
CA LYS A 54 4.71 -11.21 -7.01
C LYS A 54 3.23 -10.82 -6.85
N ASN A 55 2.45 -11.64 -6.12
CA ASN A 55 1.03 -11.40 -5.88
C ASN A 55 0.75 -10.41 -4.75
N LEU A 56 1.75 -10.06 -3.93
CA LEU A 56 1.58 -9.10 -2.85
C LEU A 56 1.27 -7.69 -3.37
N VAL A 57 0.52 -6.93 -2.58
CA VAL A 57 0.19 -5.54 -2.86
C VAL A 57 1.43 -4.68 -2.63
N LEU A 58 1.89 -4.03 -3.69
CA LEU A 58 2.92 -2.98 -3.63
C LEU A 58 2.31 -1.67 -3.15
N HIS A 59 1.13 -1.33 -3.68
CA HIS A 59 0.46 -0.09 -3.36
C HIS A 59 -1.02 -0.14 -3.74
N VAL A 60 -1.87 0.47 -2.91
CA VAL A 60 -3.28 0.73 -3.22
C VAL A 60 -3.70 2.03 -2.54
N GLU A 61 -4.52 2.83 -3.22
CA GLU A 61 -5.16 4.02 -2.66
C GLU A 61 -6.68 3.85 -2.64
N LEU A 62 -7.31 4.17 -1.51
CA LEU A 62 -8.75 4.19 -1.32
C LEU A 62 -9.17 5.55 -0.77
N PRO A 63 -9.83 6.41 -1.57
CA PRO A 63 -10.48 7.61 -1.07
C PRO A 63 -11.59 7.24 -0.08
N ILE A 64 -11.64 7.94 1.05
CA ILE A 64 -12.67 7.77 2.08
C ILE A 64 -13.41 9.09 2.32
N THR A 65 -13.74 9.42 3.58
CA THR A 65 -14.49 10.62 3.94
C THR A 65 -13.71 11.91 3.69
N SER A 66 -14.40 12.92 3.16
CA SER A 66 -13.90 14.31 2.99
C SER A 66 -12.55 14.43 2.28
N GLY A 67 -12.28 13.54 1.32
CA GLY A 67 -11.06 13.58 0.51
C GLY A 67 -9.82 13.02 1.20
N HIS A 68 -9.94 12.47 2.42
CA HIS A 68 -8.85 11.70 3.02
C HIS A 68 -8.65 10.40 2.26
N ILE A 69 -7.40 9.94 2.16
CA ILE A 69 -7.04 8.74 1.43
C ILE A 69 -6.35 7.76 2.38
N LEU A 70 -6.84 6.52 2.36
CA LEU A 70 -6.13 5.39 2.93
C LEU A 70 -5.21 4.81 1.85
N MET A 71 -3.95 4.60 2.21
CA MET A 71 -2.95 3.96 1.38
C MET A 71 -2.51 2.64 2.02
N GLY A 72 -2.20 1.64 1.22
CA GLY A 72 -1.89 0.29 1.71
C GLY A 72 -0.74 -0.38 0.98
N THR A 73 0.05 -1.17 1.70
CA THR A 73 1.01 -2.12 1.13
C THR A 73 1.11 -3.38 1.99
N ASP A 74 1.45 -4.49 1.33
CA ASP A 74 2.01 -5.63 2.05
C ASP A 74 3.48 -5.35 2.38
N ALA A 75 3.85 -5.71 3.60
CA ALA A 75 5.16 -5.52 4.22
C ALA A 75 5.61 -6.87 4.81
N PRO A 76 5.92 -7.85 3.94
CA PRO A 76 6.31 -9.20 4.36
C PRO A 76 7.63 -9.19 5.13
N GLU A 77 7.77 -10.09 6.12
CA GLU A 77 9.03 -10.25 6.88
C GLU A 77 10.23 -10.56 5.97
N GLN A 78 9.99 -11.24 4.86
CA GLN A 78 10.98 -11.57 3.84
C GLN A 78 11.63 -10.33 3.21
N MET A 79 10.98 -9.17 3.27
CA MET A 79 11.54 -7.88 2.83
C MET A 79 12.23 -7.11 3.97
N GLY A 80 12.43 -7.74 5.13
CA GLY A 80 13.09 -7.14 6.29
C GLY A 80 12.17 -6.26 7.14
N PHE A 81 10.85 -6.31 6.92
CA PHE A 81 9.90 -5.59 7.74
C PHE A 81 9.61 -6.36 9.04
N THR A 82 9.77 -5.69 10.18
CA THR A 82 9.23 -6.17 11.45
C THR A 82 8.03 -5.30 11.82
N MET A 83 6.83 -5.77 11.48
CA MET A 83 5.62 -5.10 11.90
C MET A 83 5.31 -5.42 13.36
N ASN A 84 5.20 -4.37 14.16
CA ASN A 84 4.63 -4.44 15.49
C ASN A 84 3.29 -3.70 15.44
N PHE A 85 2.22 -4.31 15.96
CA PHE A 85 0.95 -3.61 16.00
C PHE A 85 1.09 -2.28 16.73
N GLY A 86 0.75 -1.18 16.05
CA GLY A 86 0.95 0.19 16.53
C GLY A 86 2.08 0.96 15.81
N ASN A 87 3.03 0.29 15.15
CA ASN A 87 4.03 0.94 14.28
C ASN A 87 3.73 0.80 12.78
N ASN A 88 2.68 0.08 12.43
CA ASN A 88 2.31 -0.23 11.05
C ASN A 88 1.42 0.84 10.39
N ILE A 89 1.20 1.96 11.07
CA ILE A 89 0.35 3.07 10.63
C ILE A 89 1.22 4.32 10.57
N HIS A 90 1.25 4.95 9.40
CA HIS A 90 2.03 6.15 9.14
C HIS A 90 1.14 7.29 8.67
N ILE A 91 1.51 8.52 9.05
CA ILE A 91 0.95 9.72 8.43
C ILE A 91 1.82 10.05 7.23
N MET A 92 1.23 10.00 6.04
CA MET A 92 1.90 10.34 4.79
C MET A 92 1.69 11.81 4.49
N LEU A 93 2.78 12.54 4.28
CA LEU A 93 2.76 13.95 3.90
C LEU A 93 3.21 14.08 2.45
N GLU A 94 2.35 14.64 1.63
CA GLU A 94 2.64 14.93 0.22
C GLU A 94 2.59 16.45 0.06
N PRO A 95 3.69 17.18 0.35
CA PRO A 95 3.74 18.63 0.20
C PRO A 95 3.72 19.03 -1.28
N ASP A 96 3.32 20.27 -1.56
CA ASP A 96 3.33 20.81 -2.92
C ASP A 96 4.74 20.97 -3.48
N THR A 97 5.72 21.17 -2.61
CA THR A 97 7.14 21.33 -2.93
C THR A 97 8.00 20.45 -2.05
N ARG A 98 9.22 20.17 -2.52
CA ARG A 98 10.23 19.44 -1.74
C ARG A 98 10.82 20.30 -0.61
N GLU A 99 10.93 21.60 -0.86
CA GLU A 99 11.31 22.64 0.11
C GLU A 99 10.19 22.86 1.12
#